data_AF-A0AA88XFL7-F1
#
_entry.id   AF-A0AA88XFL7-F1
#
_cell.length_a   1.000
_cell.length_b   1.000
_cell.length_c   1.000
_cell.angle_alpha   90.00
_cell.angle_beta   90.00
_cell.angle_gamma   90.00
#
_symmetry.space_group_name_H-M   'P 1'
#
loop_
_entity.id
_entity.type
_entity.pdbx_description
1 polymer ?
#
loop_
_entity_poly.entity_id
_entity_poly.type
_entity_poly.pdbx_seq_one_letter_code
_entity_poly.pdbx_strand_id
1 'polypeptide(L)'
;MSLNSQYLVLFKNPRDQQQIAILASQMYPGNASKLLDAYRQATERPYGYLVVDLKQNTPELYILQTYIFRNYIKEDTHEFDHSLTSIHAGNTSNMSSRRGIEHERQTIRDSGMETDPKYPSCTDCGVMFENQYDVQRHVRRGCPIYDNSEEEMDTDGEDDDEGYDFLINSVWKDHNKEFYKRVNELLKEKSLTEKEAKSEASKYMLPRDKKLFMKKYQRFLFRTIQLKSSKLHRKIMNQILEASKRKSVDKAVEAVVKNHKKDYDELFDESENESNENSDIEESDETE
;
A
#
# COMPACT_ATOMS: atom_id res chain seq x y z
N MET A 1 19.37 -12.04 -23.25
CA MET A 1 20.65 -11.29 -23.14
C MET A 1 20.92 -10.99 -21.67
N SER A 2 22.12 -10.51 -21.32
CA SER A 2 22.58 -10.13 -19.97
C SER A 2 22.45 -11.18 -18.85
N LEU A 3 23.46 -12.05 -18.72
CA LEU A 3 23.56 -13.02 -17.62
C LEU A 3 23.96 -12.37 -16.27
N ASN A 4 24.45 -11.12 -16.29
CA ASN A 4 25.02 -10.40 -15.15
C ASN A 4 24.30 -9.05 -14.85
N SER A 5 23.06 -8.85 -15.30
CA SER A 5 22.29 -7.66 -14.92
C SER A 5 21.84 -7.78 -13.47
N GLN A 6 22.12 -6.76 -12.64
CA GLN A 6 21.57 -6.68 -11.28
C GLN A 6 20.15 -6.10 -11.26
N TYR A 7 19.78 -5.35 -12.29
CA TYR A 7 18.49 -4.71 -12.44
C TYR A 7 18.00 -4.81 -13.88
N LEU A 8 16.71 -5.07 -14.07
CA LEU A 8 16.01 -4.91 -15.34
C LEU A 8 14.77 -4.04 -15.12
N VAL A 9 14.41 -3.21 -16.10
CA VAL A 9 13.15 -2.45 -16.11
C VAL A 9 12.37 -2.86 -17.36
N LEU A 10 11.23 -3.51 -17.16
CA LEU A 10 10.38 -4.06 -18.21
C LEU A 10 9.18 -3.14 -18.44
N PHE A 11 9.13 -2.50 -19.61
CA PHE A 11 8.03 -1.65 -20.04
C PHE A 11 7.03 -2.41 -20.91
N LYS A 12 5.82 -1.88 -21.06
CA LYS A 12 4.77 -2.45 -21.92
C LYS A 12 5.17 -2.42 -23.41
N ASN A 13 5.67 -3.53 -23.94
CA ASN A 13 5.88 -3.69 -25.39
C ASN A 13 5.14 -4.94 -25.92
N PRO A 14 4.15 -4.79 -26.83
CA PRO A 14 3.47 -5.94 -27.45
C PRO A 14 4.40 -6.90 -28.20
N ARG A 15 5.55 -6.41 -28.69
CA ARG A 15 6.55 -7.21 -29.43
C ARG A 15 7.35 -8.17 -28.53
N ASP A 16 7.51 -7.84 -27.25
CA ASP A 16 8.51 -8.48 -26.39
C ASP A 16 7.95 -9.60 -25.49
N GLN A 17 6.66 -9.95 -25.63
CA GLN A 17 6.00 -10.97 -24.81
C GLN A 17 6.77 -12.31 -24.76
N GLN A 18 7.32 -12.75 -25.89
CA GLN A 18 8.13 -13.99 -25.95
C GLN A 18 9.44 -13.87 -25.16
N GLN A 19 10.10 -12.71 -25.18
CA GLN A 19 11.33 -12.47 -24.42
C GLN A 19 11.06 -12.52 -22.91
N ILE A 20 9.92 -11.94 -22.49
CA ILE A 20 9.48 -11.92 -21.09
C ILE A 20 9.09 -13.32 -20.61
N ALA A 21 8.43 -14.13 -21.46
CA ALA A 21 8.11 -15.53 -21.14
C ALA A 21 9.38 -16.41 -21.00
N ILE A 22 10.41 -16.16 -21.80
CA ILE A 22 11.71 -16.82 -21.67
C ILE A 22 12.40 -16.39 -20.36
N LEU A 23 12.44 -15.09 -20.05
CA LEU A 23 12.98 -14.57 -18.80
C LEU A 23 12.25 -15.15 -17.57
N ALA A 24 10.92 -15.19 -17.61
CA ALA A 24 10.08 -15.78 -16.56
C ALA A 24 10.43 -17.25 -16.30
N SER A 25 10.65 -18.02 -17.37
CA SER A 25 11.02 -19.44 -17.29
C SER A 25 12.45 -19.66 -16.78
N GLN A 26 13.36 -18.71 -17.01
CA GLN A 26 14.73 -18.72 -16.50
C GLN A 26 14.79 -18.33 -15.01
N MET A 27 14.00 -17.33 -14.60
CA MET A 27 13.95 -16.84 -13.22
C MET A 27 13.16 -17.74 -12.28
N TYR A 28 12.04 -18.30 -12.75
CA TYR A 28 11.17 -19.18 -11.98
C TYR A 28 10.92 -20.49 -12.73
N PRO A 29 11.90 -21.41 -12.76
CA PRO A 29 11.73 -22.74 -13.34
C PRO A 29 10.51 -23.44 -12.73
N GLY A 30 9.56 -23.84 -13.57
CA GLY A 30 8.29 -24.45 -13.14
C GLY A 30 7.20 -23.48 -12.66
N ASN A 31 7.48 -22.17 -12.50
CA ASN A 31 6.49 -21.16 -12.11
C ASN A 31 6.67 -19.82 -12.87
N ALA A 32 6.78 -19.90 -14.19
CA ALA A 32 6.90 -18.71 -15.06
C ALA A 32 5.68 -17.75 -14.96
N SER A 33 4.52 -18.26 -14.53
CA SER A 33 3.33 -17.46 -14.21
C SER A 33 3.63 -16.30 -13.26
N LYS A 34 4.45 -16.52 -12.22
CA LYS A 34 4.78 -15.51 -11.20
C LYS A 34 5.28 -14.19 -11.80
N LEU A 35 6.22 -14.25 -12.75
CA LEU A 35 6.74 -13.05 -13.41
C LEU A 35 5.78 -12.51 -14.48
N LEU A 36 5.09 -13.39 -15.22
CA LEU A 36 4.17 -12.99 -16.28
C LEU A 36 2.92 -12.26 -15.74
N ASP A 37 2.35 -12.72 -14.63
CA ASP A 37 1.21 -12.06 -13.97
C ASP A 37 1.63 -10.74 -13.31
N ALA A 38 2.82 -10.69 -12.69
CA ALA A 38 3.39 -9.45 -12.16
C ALA A 38 3.66 -8.42 -13.28
N TYR A 39 4.22 -8.84 -14.41
CA TYR A 39 4.42 -7.98 -15.58
C TYR A 39 3.08 -7.50 -16.17
N ARG A 40 2.08 -8.39 -16.31
CA ARG A 40 0.75 -8.01 -16.82
C ARG A 40 0.11 -6.93 -15.94
N GLN A 41 0.14 -7.09 -14.62
CA GLN A 41 -0.42 -6.12 -13.67
C GLN A 41 0.37 -4.81 -13.65
N ALA A 42 1.71 -4.87 -13.55
CA ALA A 42 2.57 -3.68 -13.55
C ALA A 42 2.52 -2.88 -14.86
N THR A 43 2.18 -3.53 -15.98
CA THR A 43 2.02 -2.89 -17.30
C THR A 43 0.57 -2.75 -17.75
N GLU A 44 -0.42 -2.99 -16.89
CA GLU A 44 -1.84 -2.80 -17.21
C GLU A 44 -2.10 -1.32 -17.54
N ARG A 45 -1.60 -0.44 -16.66
CA ARG A 45 -1.70 1.02 -16.72
C ARG A 45 -0.79 1.61 -17.83
N PRO A 46 -1.17 2.75 -18.46
CA PRO A 46 -0.28 3.51 -19.33
C PRO A 46 1.03 3.86 -18.61
N TYR A 47 2.16 3.83 -19.32
CA TYR A 47 3.51 4.05 -18.78
C TYR A 47 3.95 3.09 -17.64
N GLY A 48 3.16 2.07 -17.32
CA GLY A 48 3.49 1.06 -16.33
C GLY A 48 4.75 0.27 -16.68
N TYR A 49 5.50 -0.10 -15.63
CA TYR A 49 6.75 -0.85 -15.72
C TYR A 49 6.91 -1.81 -14.53
N LEU A 50 7.61 -2.92 -14.77
CA LEU A 50 8.06 -3.85 -13.74
C LEU A 50 9.58 -3.74 -13.60
N VAL A 51 10.07 -3.46 -12.40
CA VAL A 51 11.48 -3.55 -12.05
C VAL A 51 11.76 -4.93 -11.49
N VAL A 52 12.84 -5.55 -11.97
CA VAL A 52 13.34 -6.84 -11.52
C VAL A 52 14.70 -6.63 -10.86
N ASP A 53 14.78 -6.86 -9.56
CA ASP A 53 16.04 -6.86 -8.80
C ASP A 53 16.59 -8.29 -8.75
N LEU A 54 17.77 -8.48 -9.35
CA LEU A 54 18.41 -9.78 -9.55
C LEU A 54 19.61 -9.99 -8.60
N LYS A 55 19.73 -9.19 -7.54
CA LYS A 55 20.84 -9.36 -6.58
C LYS A 55 20.61 -10.56 -5.68
N GLN A 56 21.70 -11.26 -5.37
CA GLN A 56 21.71 -12.44 -4.48
C GLN A 56 21.24 -12.15 -3.05
N ASN A 57 21.26 -10.89 -2.61
CA ASN A 57 20.86 -10.47 -1.26
C ASN A 57 19.46 -9.82 -1.19
N THR A 58 18.72 -9.79 -2.31
CA THR A 58 17.35 -9.27 -2.34
C THR A 58 16.38 -10.36 -1.89
N PRO A 59 15.58 -10.15 -0.81
CA PRO A 59 14.59 -11.14 -0.38
C PRO A 59 13.52 -11.37 -1.45
N GLU A 60 12.98 -12.58 -1.56
CA GLU A 60 12.13 -12.99 -2.69
C GLU A 60 10.90 -12.07 -2.90
N LEU A 61 10.32 -11.54 -1.82
CA LEU A 61 9.21 -10.60 -1.83
C LEU A 61 9.52 -9.24 -2.50
N TYR A 62 10.81 -8.93 -2.68
CA TYR A 62 11.31 -7.68 -3.26
C TYR A 62 11.99 -7.86 -4.62
N ILE A 63 12.00 -9.07 -5.20
CA ILE A 63 12.59 -9.32 -6.54
C ILE A 63 11.79 -8.61 -7.64
N LEU A 64 10.45 -8.56 -7.51
CA LEU A 64 9.55 -7.95 -8.49
C LEU A 64 8.90 -6.70 -7.88
N GLN A 65 9.23 -5.53 -8.41
CA GLN A 65 8.82 -4.23 -7.88
C GLN A 65 8.18 -3.36 -8.96
N THR A 66 7.37 -2.39 -8.56
CA THR A 66 6.86 -1.34 -9.45
C THR A 66 6.72 -0.03 -8.67
N TYR A 67 6.41 1.08 -9.34
CA TYR A 67 6.32 2.44 -8.78
C TYR A 67 7.59 3.03 -8.13
N ILE A 68 8.76 2.38 -8.21
CA ILE A 68 10.00 2.91 -7.60
C ILE A 68 10.45 4.25 -8.21
N PHE A 69 10.11 4.51 -9.47
CA PHE A 69 10.39 5.76 -10.17
C PHE A 69 9.20 6.75 -10.15
N ARG A 70 8.10 6.46 -9.44
CA ARG A 70 6.87 7.28 -9.46
C ARG A 70 7.08 8.73 -8.99
N ASN A 71 8.09 8.97 -8.16
CA ASN A 71 8.46 10.33 -7.73
C ASN A 71 9.31 11.11 -8.76
N TYR A 72 9.80 10.45 -9.80
CA TYR A 72 10.72 10.99 -10.82
C TYR A 72 10.06 11.10 -12.21
N ILE A 73 9.00 10.31 -12.46
CA ILE A 73 8.19 10.38 -13.67
C ILE A 73 7.07 11.41 -13.45
N LYS A 74 7.04 12.47 -14.26
CA LYS A 74 5.91 13.40 -14.32
C LYS A 74 4.79 12.73 -15.12
N GLU A 75 3.93 11.98 -14.45
CA GLU A 75 2.69 11.45 -15.06
C GLU A 75 1.71 12.61 -15.31
N ASP A 76 1.31 12.82 -16.57
CA ASP A 76 0.20 13.73 -16.89
C ASP A 76 -1.08 13.21 -16.21
N THR A 77 -1.68 14.07 -15.40
CA THR A 77 -2.63 13.63 -14.37
C THR A 77 -3.97 13.18 -14.96
N HIS A 78 -4.21 11.87 -14.93
CA HIS A 78 -5.56 11.33 -14.78
C HIS A 78 -5.61 10.32 -13.62
N GLU A 79 -6.74 10.34 -12.94
CA GLU A 79 -6.98 9.73 -11.62
C GLU A 79 -6.57 8.25 -11.55
N PHE A 80 -5.73 7.90 -10.56
CA PHE A 80 -5.34 6.51 -10.34
C PHE A 80 -5.71 5.99 -8.96
N ASP A 81 -6.56 4.96 -9.00
CA ASP A 81 -6.94 4.09 -7.90
C ASP A 81 -5.73 3.33 -7.32
N HIS A 82 -5.79 3.03 -6.02
CA HIS A 82 -4.72 2.49 -5.19
C HIS A 82 -5.11 1.13 -4.59
N SER A 83 -5.17 0.10 -5.43
CA SER A 83 -4.99 -1.29 -5.03
C SER A 83 -3.82 -1.92 -5.81
N LEU A 84 -3.33 -3.08 -5.35
CA LEU A 84 -2.15 -3.80 -5.85
C LEU A 84 -0.77 -3.22 -5.43
N THR A 85 -0.47 -3.33 -4.15
CA THR A 85 0.92 -3.52 -3.67
C THR A 85 1.04 -4.88 -2.99
N SER A 86 1.96 -5.72 -3.46
CA SER A 86 2.15 -7.15 -3.11
C SER A 86 1.21 -8.12 -3.82
N ILE A 87 1.73 -8.80 -4.85
CA ILE A 87 1.10 -9.98 -5.48
C ILE A 87 1.74 -11.21 -4.84
N HIS A 88 1.00 -11.92 -3.99
CA HIS A 88 1.43 -13.24 -3.50
C HIS A 88 1.17 -14.31 -4.56
N ALA A 89 2.17 -15.17 -4.80
CA ALA A 89 2.06 -16.29 -5.73
C ALA A 89 1.61 -17.55 -4.98
N GLY A 90 0.36 -17.97 -5.21
CA GLY A 90 -0.18 -19.30 -4.86
C GLY A 90 -0.26 -20.18 -6.11
N ASN A 91 -0.12 -21.51 -5.95
CA ASN A 91 0.20 -22.42 -7.05
C ASN A 91 -0.95 -22.76 -8.02
N THR A 92 -0.51 -23.25 -9.19
CA THR A 92 -1.27 -23.55 -10.41
C THR A 92 -1.81 -24.98 -10.51
N SER A 93 -2.94 -25.14 -11.22
CA SER A 93 -3.12 -26.15 -12.30
C SER A 93 -4.45 -25.84 -13.04
N ASN A 94 -4.43 -25.40 -14.32
CA ASN A 94 -4.40 -26.22 -15.57
C ASN A 94 -5.63 -27.16 -15.70
N MET A 95 -6.33 -27.40 -16.83
CA MET A 95 -6.31 -26.92 -18.24
C MET A 95 -7.56 -27.53 -18.99
N SER A 96 -8.05 -27.16 -20.19
CA SER A 96 -7.79 -26.05 -21.14
C SER A 96 -8.87 -25.96 -22.27
N SER A 97 -8.97 -24.79 -22.92
CA SER A 97 -9.05 -24.62 -24.41
C SER A 97 -10.34 -24.89 -25.25
N ARG A 98 -10.89 -23.76 -25.75
CA ARG A 98 -11.31 -23.44 -27.15
C ARG A 98 -12.62 -23.93 -27.81
N ARG A 99 -13.27 -22.91 -28.43
CA ARG A 99 -14.12 -22.86 -29.65
C ARG A 99 -15.56 -23.37 -29.51
N GLY A 100 -16.51 -22.51 -29.88
CA GLY A 100 -17.94 -22.84 -30.03
C GLY A 100 -18.40 -22.83 -31.49
N ILE A 101 -19.71 -22.98 -31.69
CA ILE A 101 -20.55 -22.59 -32.84
C ILE A 101 -22.03 -22.75 -32.39
N GLU A 102 -22.96 -22.12 -33.10
CA GLU A 102 -24.35 -21.85 -32.69
C GLU A 102 -25.38 -22.97 -32.97
N HIS A 103 -26.61 -22.73 -32.49
CA HIS A 103 -27.93 -23.20 -32.97
C HIS A 103 -28.45 -24.64 -32.67
N GLU A 104 -29.41 -24.64 -31.73
CA GLU A 104 -30.80 -25.16 -31.86
C GLU A 104 -31.17 -26.68 -31.84
N ARG A 105 -32.26 -26.92 -31.07
CA ARG A 105 -33.33 -27.95 -31.17
C ARG A 105 -33.22 -29.31 -30.44
N GLN A 106 -34.03 -29.36 -29.38
CA GLN A 106 -35.07 -30.38 -29.08
C GLN A 106 -34.69 -31.85 -28.83
N THR A 107 -34.67 -32.18 -27.54
CA THR A 107 -35.37 -33.33 -26.90
C THR A 107 -35.33 -34.72 -27.57
N ILE A 108 -34.73 -35.69 -26.87
CA ILE A 108 -35.45 -36.82 -26.21
C ILE A 108 -34.50 -37.47 -25.18
N ARG A 109 -35.10 -38.14 -24.19
CA ARG A 109 -34.46 -38.73 -23.00
C ARG A 109 -33.56 -39.93 -23.35
N ASP A 110 -32.39 -40.05 -22.72
CA ASP A 110 -32.16 -41.17 -21.79
C ASP A 110 -31.00 -40.94 -20.78
N SER A 111 -31.31 -41.24 -19.52
CA SER A 111 -30.47 -41.66 -18.38
C SER A 111 -28.94 -41.44 -18.39
N GLY A 112 -28.44 -40.50 -17.56
CA GLY A 112 -26.99 -40.20 -17.43
C GLY A 112 -26.49 -39.61 -16.10
N MET A 113 -27.27 -39.69 -15.00
CA MET A 113 -26.83 -39.45 -13.61
C MET A 113 -26.05 -38.14 -13.34
N GLU A 114 -26.68 -36.99 -13.56
CA GLU A 114 -26.28 -35.76 -12.86
C GLU A 114 -26.58 -35.92 -11.37
N THR A 115 -25.55 -36.09 -10.55
CA THR A 115 -25.69 -35.90 -9.10
C THR A 115 -25.72 -34.41 -8.83
N ASP A 116 -26.94 -33.86 -8.73
CA ASP A 116 -27.20 -32.58 -8.06
C ASP A 116 -26.32 -32.48 -6.79
N PRO A 117 -25.66 -31.35 -6.53
CA PRO A 117 -25.00 -31.14 -5.25
C PRO A 117 -26.08 -31.14 -4.16
N LYS A 118 -26.24 -32.31 -3.51
CA LYS A 118 -27.24 -32.64 -2.48
C LYS A 118 -27.33 -31.60 -1.35
N TYR A 119 -26.31 -30.76 -1.23
CA TYR A 119 -26.23 -29.63 -0.33
C TYR A 119 -25.68 -28.42 -1.11
N PRO A 120 -26.50 -27.41 -1.47
CA PRO A 120 -26.00 -26.17 -2.07
C PRO A 120 -25.20 -25.34 -1.05
N SER A 121 -24.16 -24.66 -1.52
CA SER A 121 -23.25 -23.85 -0.70
C SER A 121 -23.48 -22.35 -0.86
N CYS A 122 -23.18 -21.56 0.18
CA CYS A 122 -22.98 -20.12 0.02
C CYS A 122 -21.69 -19.87 -0.77
N THR A 123 -21.74 -18.99 -1.78
CA THR A 123 -20.57 -18.60 -2.58
C THR A 123 -19.54 -17.80 -1.79
N ASP A 124 -19.97 -17.14 -0.73
CA ASP A 124 -19.17 -16.14 -0.03
C ASP A 124 -18.42 -16.78 1.15
N CYS A 125 -19.11 -17.60 1.96
CA CYS A 125 -18.52 -18.28 3.12
C CYS A 125 -18.29 -19.80 2.96
N GLY A 126 -18.73 -20.42 1.86
CA GLY A 126 -18.55 -21.86 1.60
C GLY A 126 -19.38 -22.81 2.47
N VAL A 127 -20.20 -22.30 3.40
CA VAL A 127 -21.08 -23.14 4.25
C VAL A 127 -22.11 -23.88 3.38
N MET A 128 -22.28 -25.18 3.63
CA MET A 128 -23.20 -26.08 2.94
C MET A 128 -24.57 -26.10 3.63
N PHE A 129 -25.66 -26.10 2.88
CA PHE A 129 -27.05 -26.10 3.37
C PHE A 129 -27.84 -27.25 2.76
N GLU A 130 -28.96 -27.67 3.37
CA GLU A 130 -29.79 -28.77 2.85
C GLU A 130 -30.57 -28.40 1.58
N ASN A 131 -30.81 -27.11 1.35
CA ASN A 131 -31.56 -26.63 0.19
C ASN A 131 -31.21 -25.15 -0.11
N GLN A 132 -31.57 -24.69 -1.30
CA GLN A 132 -31.20 -23.37 -1.80
C GLN A 132 -31.97 -22.22 -1.13
N TYR A 133 -33.11 -22.50 -0.48
CA TYR A 133 -33.86 -21.51 0.30
C TYR A 133 -33.12 -21.15 1.60
N ASP A 134 -32.48 -22.13 2.26
CA ASP A 134 -31.65 -21.86 3.43
C ASP A 134 -30.36 -21.08 3.08
N VAL A 135 -29.77 -21.30 1.90
CA VAL A 135 -28.69 -20.43 1.38
C VAL A 135 -29.17 -18.98 1.23
N GLN A 136 -30.34 -18.76 0.61
CA GLN A 136 -30.90 -17.41 0.46
C GLN A 136 -31.27 -16.77 1.80
N ARG A 137 -31.74 -17.57 2.76
CA ARG A 137 -32.07 -17.14 4.12
C ARG A 137 -30.82 -16.76 4.91
N HIS A 138 -29.72 -17.51 4.75
CA HIS A 138 -28.42 -17.20 5.30
C HIS A 138 -27.87 -15.88 4.75
N VAL A 139 -27.81 -15.72 3.42
CA VAL A 139 -27.37 -14.46 2.77
C VAL A 139 -28.22 -13.27 3.22
N ARG A 140 -29.54 -13.43 3.37
CA ARG A 140 -30.44 -12.37 3.86
C ARG A 140 -30.36 -12.07 5.36
N ARG A 141 -29.78 -12.96 6.18
CA ARG A 141 -29.72 -12.82 7.65
C ARG A 141 -28.35 -12.38 8.17
N GLY A 142 -27.40 -12.14 7.26
CA GLY A 142 -25.98 -11.98 7.59
C GLY A 142 -25.24 -13.28 7.28
N CYS A 143 -24.56 -13.29 6.14
CA CYS A 143 -23.49 -14.25 5.90
C CYS A 143 -22.31 -13.85 6.80
N PRO A 144 -21.75 -14.73 7.65
CA PRO A 144 -20.84 -14.34 8.74
C PRO A 144 -19.45 -13.86 8.30
N ILE A 145 -19.20 -13.73 6.98
CA ILE A 145 -18.04 -13.01 6.45
C ILE A 145 -18.33 -11.49 6.33
N TYR A 146 -19.60 -11.08 6.38
CA TYR A 146 -20.06 -9.69 6.34
C TYR A 146 -21.35 -9.46 7.16
N ASP A 147 -21.35 -9.76 8.46
CA ASP A 147 -21.87 -8.80 9.47
C ASP A 147 -21.44 -9.17 10.91
N ASN A 148 -21.31 -8.15 11.75
CA ASN A 148 -21.04 -8.11 13.19
C ASN A 148 -20.88 -9.45 13.95
N SER A 149 -19.64 -9.78 14.28
CA SER A 149 -19.33 -10.50 15.52
C SER A 149 -19.53 -9.57 16.72
N GLU A 150 -20.77 -9.51 17.24
CA GLU A 150 -20.97 -9.34 18.68
C GLU A 150 -20.47 -10.63 19.37
N GLU A 151 -19.16 -10.85 19.34
CA GLU A 151 -18.50 -11.67 20.34
C GLU A 151 -18.45 -10.85 21.63
N GLU A 152 -18.77 -11.48 22.77
CA GLU A 152 -18.42 -10.93 24.08
C GLU A 152 -16.88 -10.98 24.19
N MET A 153 -16.25 -9.94 23.62
CA MET A 153 -14.81 -9.78 23.61
C MET A 153 -14.34 -9.35 25.00
N ASP A 154 -13.43 -10.12 25.57
CA ASP A 154 -12.75 -9.78 26.83
C ASP A 154 -12.20 -8.34 26.75
N THR A 155 -12.73 -7.43 27.56
CA THR A 155 -12.30 -6.03 27.62
C THR A 155 -10.98 -5.92 28.38
N ASP A 156 -9.86 -6.31 27.74
CA ASP A 156 -8.50 -6.14 28.26
C ASP A 156 -7.55 -5.66 27.14
N GLY A 157 -7.84 -4.46 26.62
CA GLY A 157 -7.04 -3.76 25.62
C GLY A 157 -7.89 -3.21 24.48
N GLU A 158 -8.44 -2.01 24.64
CA GLU A 158 -8.88 -1.23 23.49
C GLU A 158 -7.61 -0.90 22.67
N ASP A 159 -7.42 -1.53 21.52
CA ASP A 159 -6.43 -1.13 20.51
C ASP A 159 -6.88 0.21 19.92
N ASP A 160 -6.63 1.29 20.67
CA ASP A 160 -7.03 2.63 20.29
C ASP A 160 -6.10 3.22 19.22
N ASP A 161 -6.71 3.92 18.25
CA ASP A 161 -6.00 4.60 17.17
C ASP A 161 -5.31 5.90 17.67
N GLU A 162 -4.99 6.02 18.97
CA GLU A 162 -4.35 7.20 19.60
C GLU A 162 -3.04 7.60 18.90
N GLY A 163 -2.34 6.64 18.27
CA GLY A 163 -1.15 6.90 17.45
C GLY A 163 -1.38 7.90 16.30
N TYR A 164 -2.62 8.11 15.86
CA TYR A 164 -2.99 9.09 14.84
C TYR A 164 -3.30 10.48 15.38
N ASP A 165 -3.52 10.65 16.69
CA ASP A 165 -3.95 11.93 17.28
C ASP A 165 -2.99 13.07 16.96
N PHE A 166 -1.69 12.82 16.97
CA PHE A 166 -0.70 13.83 16.59
C PHE A 166 -0.89 14.33 15.14
N LEU A 167 -1.22 13.43 14.21
CA LEU A 167 -1.46 13.77 12.82
C LEU A 167 -2.82 14.44 12.62
N ILE A 168 -3.86 13.98 13.31
CA ILE A 168 -5.22 14.55 13.28
C ILE A 168 -5.22 15.98 13.84
N ASN A 169 -4.66 16.17 15.04
CA ASN A 169 -4.51 17.49 15.66
C ASN A 169 -3.66 18.44 14.79
N SER A 170 -2.65 17.93 14.09
CA SER A 170 -1.88 18.71 13.12
C SER A 170 -2.71 19.19 11.92
N VAL A 171 -3.66 18.39 11.43
CA VAL A 171 -4.59 18.79 10.36
C VAL A 171 -5.55 19.88 10.85
N TRP A 172 -6.17 19.68 12.01
CA TRP A 172 -7.08 20.67 12.59
C TRP A 172 -6.38 22.00 12.86
N LYS A 173 -5.15 21.98 13.37
CA LYS A 173 -4.35 23.19 13.60
C LYS A 173 -4.08 23.97 12.30
N ASP A 174 -3.73 23.28 11.21
CA ASP A 174 -3.46 23.90 9.91
C ASP A 174 -4.73 24.54 9.30
N HIS A 175 -5.88 23.87 9.41
CA HIS A 175 -7.16 24.33 8.85
C HIS A 175 -7.98 25.23 9.79
N ASN A 176 -7.54 25.43 11.05
CA ASN A 176 -8.25 26.16 12.09
C ASN A 176 -8.76 27.54 11.66
N LYS A 177 -7.94 28.29 10.91
CA LYS A 177 -8.27 29.63 10.39
C LYS A 177 -9.42 29.58 9.38
N GLU A 178 -9.46 28.59 8.50
CA GLU A 178 -10.52 28.43 7.51
C GLU A 178 -11.82 27.91 8.14
N PHE A 179 -11.71 26.99 9.11
CA PHE A 179 -12.83 26.54 9.92
C PHE A 179 -13.56 27.71 10.60
N TYR A 180 -12.85 28.54 11.37
CA TYR A 180 -13.47 29.70 12.02
C TYR A 180 -13.96 30.77 11.04
N LYS A 181 -13.33 30.92 9.87
CA LYS A 181 -13.87 31.77 8.79
C LYS A 181 -15.25 31.25 8.36
N ARG A 182 -15.40 29.94 8.12
CA ARG A 182 -16.68 29.35 7.71
C ARG A 182 -17.75 29.43 8.80
N VAL A 183 -17.40 29.23 10.07
CA VAL A 183 -18.33 29.43 11.21
C VAL A 183 -18.86 30.86 11.23
N ASN A 184 -17.98 31.86 11.07
CA ASN A 184 -18.37 33.27 11.06
C ASN A 184 -19.18 33.69 9.83
N GLU A 185 -19.03 33.02 8.69
CA GLU A 185 -19.91 33.20 7.53
C GLU A 185 -21.30 32.61 7.81
N LEU A 186 -21.36 31.38 8.32
CA LEU A 186 -22.62 30.69 8.64
C LEU A 186 -23.47 31.44 9.66
N LEU A 187 -22.85 32.05 10.68
CA LEU A 187 -23.53 32.88 11.69
C LEU A 187 -24.08 34.23 11.15
N LYS A 188 -23.62 34.68 9.97
CA LYS A 188 -24.09 35.90 9.32
C LYS A 188 -25.12 35.61 8.23
N GLU A 189 -24.92 34.54 7.47
CA GLU A 189 -25.78 34.14 6.34
C GLU A 189 -27.05 33.42 6.80
N LYS A 190 -26.98 32.70 7.93
CA LYS A 190 -28.10 31.94 8.49
C LYS A 190 -28.23 32.29 9.97
N SER A 191 -29.46 32.39 10.49
CA SER A 191 -29.73 32.55 11.93
C SER A 191 -29.54 31.23 12.70
N LEU A 192 -28.40 30.56 12.48
CA LEU A 192 -28.00 29.32 13.15
C LEU A 192 -27.47 29.60 14.56
N THR A 193 -27.59 28.63 15.44
CA THR A 193 -26.85 28.63 16.70
C THR A 193 -25.36 28.37 16.44
N GLU A 194 -24.49 28.81 17.36
CA GLU A 194 -23.04 28.59 17.28
C GLU A 194 -22.67 27.10 17.18
N LYS A 195 -23.45 26.22 17.82
CA LYS A 195 -23.26 24.76 17.78
C LYS A 195 -23.55 24.18 16.40
N GLU A 196 -24.62 24.64 15.75
CA GLU A 196 -25.00 24.19 14.40
C GLU A 196 -24.01 24.75 13.36
N ALA A 197 -23.63 26.03 13.47
CA ALA A 197 -22.63 26.65 12.59
C ALA A 197 -21.27 25.93 12.66
N LYS A 198 -20.83 25.52 13.87
CA LYS A 198 -19.63 24.68 14.04
C LYS A 198 -19.81 23.30 13.40
N SER A 199 -20.93 22.62 13.62
CA SER A 199 -21.20 21.30 13.04
C SER A 199 -21.24 21.32 11.51
N GLU A 200 -21.87 22.32 10.89
CA GLU A 200 -21.93 22.47 9.43
C GLU A 200 -20.57 22.86 8.85
N ALA A 201 -19.80 23.72 9.54
CA ALA A 201 -18.40 24.00 9.17
C ALA A 201 -17.51 22.74 9.24
N SER A 202 -17.64 21.90 10.27
CA SER A 202 -16.89 20.64 10.37
C SER A 202 -17.21 19.70 9.21
N LYS A 203 -18.50 19.54 8.85
CA LYS A 203 -18.93 18.73 7.70
C LYS A 203 -18.36 19.25 6.38
N TYR A 204 -18.31 20.57 6.21
CA TYR A 204 -17.71 21.21 5.03
C TYR A 204 -16.19 21.02 4.93
N MET A 205 -15.48 21.08 6.06
CA MET A 205 -14.02 20.91 6.10
C MET A 205 -13.57 19.45 5.97
N LEU A 206 -14.38 18.49 6.43
CA LEU A 206 -14.02 17.07 6.51
C LEU A 206 -13.37 16.46 5.25
N PRO A 207 -13.82 16.71 4.00
CA PRO A 207 -13.15 16.17 2.82
C PRO A 207 -11.74 16.74 2.60
N ARG A 208 -11.52 18.02 2.96
CA ARG A 208 -10.21 18.69 2.90
C ARG A 208 -9.30 18.20 4.01
N ASP A 209 -9.85 18.03 5.21
CA ASP A 209 -9.14 17.47 6.37
C ASP A 209 -8.62 16.06 6.06
N LYS A 210 -9.49 15.17 5.55
CA LYS A 210 -9.09 13.82 5.11
C LYS A 210 -7.98 13.85 4.05
N LYS A 211 -8.07 14.74 3.06
CA LYS A 211 -7.02 14.89 2.02
C LYS A 211 -5.69 15.38 2.59
N LEU A 212 -5.71 16.31 3.55
CA LEU A 212 -4.50 16.80 4.22
C LEU A 212 -3.91 15.75 5.17
N PHE A 213 -4.74 15.02 5.91
CA PHE A 213 -4.35 13.88 6.73
C PHE A 213 -3.58 12.85 5.91
N MET A 214 -4.17 12.36 4.80
CA MET A 214 -3.52 11.36 3.94
C MET A 214 -2.18 11.86 3.39
N LYS A 215 -2.08 13.15 3.00
CA LYS A 215 -0.82 13.76 2.55
C LYS A 215 0.24 13.84 3.66
N LYS A 216 -0.17 14.11 4.91
CA LYS A 216 0.75 14.09 6.08
C LYS A 216 1.17 12.67 6.43
N TYR A 217 0.25 11.72 6.42
CA TYR A 217 0.52 10.31 6.69
C TYR A 217 1.45 9.67 5.65
N GLN A 218 1.24 9.93 4.35
CA GLN A 218 2.18 9.52 3.29
C GLN A 218 3.60 10.03 3.53
N ARG A 219 3.75 11.31 3.94
CA ARG A 219 5.05 11.90 4.28
C ARG A 219 5.66 11.27 5.54
N PHE A 220 4.84 10.93 6.53
CA PHE A 220 5.28 10.21 7.72
C PHE A 220 5.80 8.82 7.35
N LEU A 221 5.03 8.01 6.63
CA LEU A 221 5.44 6.69 6.14
C LEU A 221 6.73 6.73 5.33
N PHE A 222 6.87 7.69 4.41
CA PHE A 222 8.09 7.86 3.63
C PHE A 222 9.32 8.13 4.51
N ARG A 223 9.21 9.02 5.51
CA ARG A 223 10.26 9.27 6.50
C ARG A 223 10.54 8.03 7.35
N THR A 224 9.52 7.27 7.76
CA THR A 224 9.68 6.02 8.50
C THR A 224 10.46 4.98 7.70
N ILE A 225 10.23 4.86 6.39
CA ILE A 225 10.97 3.96 5.50
C ILE A 225 12.44 4.39 5.39
N GLN A 226 12.70 5.69 5.16
CA GLN A 226 14.06 6.25 5.11
C GLN A 226 14.81 6.00 6.44
N LEU A 227 14.18 6.29 7.58
CA LEU A 227 14.74 6.05 8.91
C LEU A 227 15.01 4.56 9.14
N LYS A 228 14.09 3.65 8.79
CA LYS A 228 14.29 2.19 8.92
C LYS A 228 15.49 1.67 8.11
N SER A 229 15.86 2.31 7.00
CA SER A 229 17.08 1.96 6.25
C SER A 229 18.38 2.36 6.98
N SER A 230 18.37 3.46 7.74
CA SER A 230 19.54 3.97 8.46
C SER A 230 20.08 2.96 9.48
N LYS A 231 21.41 2.83 9.54
CA LYS A 231 22.12 1.98 10.51
C LYS A 231 21.97 2.54 11.94
N LEU A 232 22.14 3.86 12.09
CA LEU A 232 22.04 4.55 13.38
C LEU A 232 20.63 4.45 13.96
N HIS A 233 19.60 4.70 13.15
CA HIS A 233 18.22 4.59 13.60
C HIS A 233 17.87 3.17 14.07
N ARG A 234 18.30 2.12 13.34
CA ARG A 234 18.10 0.72 13.77
C ARG A 234 18.81 0.40 15.10
N LYS A 235 20.03 0.89 15.30
CA LYS A 235 20.79 0.77 16.57
C LYS A 235 20.03 1.41 17.73
N ILE A 236 19.49 2.61 17.52
CA ILE A 236 18.72 3.37 18.51
C ILE A 236 17.39 2.67 18.84
N MET A 237 16.61 2.26 17.84
CA MET A 237 15.33 1.58 18.05
C MET A 237 15.49 0.28 18.84
N ASN A 238 16.53 -0.51 18.55
CA ASN A 238 16.82 -1.72 19.33
C ASN A 238 17.16 -1.40 20.79
N GLN A 239 17.91 -0.33 21.07
CA GLN A 239 18.19 0.10 22.44
C GLN A 239 16.94 0.60 23.16
N ILE A 240 16.03 1.31 22.47
CA ILE A 240 14.76 1.75 23.04
C ILE A 240 13.90 0.53 23.43
N LEU A 241 13.82 -0.49 22.56
CA LEU A 241 13.10 -1.74 22.82
C LEU A 241 13.69 -2.56 23.99
N GLU A 242 15.01 -2.53 24.21
CA GLU A 242 15.62 -3.15 25.39
C GLU A 242 15.43 -2.31 26.67
N ALA A 243 15.44 -0.98 26.56
CA ALA A 243 15.25 -0.08 27.69
C ALA A 243 13.79 -0.01 28.15
N SER A 244 12.81 -0.14 27.24
CA SER A 244 11.37 -0.14 27.56
C SER A 244 10.93 -1.36 28.36
N LYS A 245 11.67 -2.48 28.31
CA LYS A 245 11.46 -3.64 29.21
C LYS A 245 11.63 -3.32 30.69
N ARG A 246 12.22 -2.16 31.04
CA ARG A 246 12.57 -1.78 32.43
C ARG A 246 12.08 -0.37 32.82
N LYS A 247 11.55 0.41 31.89
CA LYS A 247 11.14 1.82 32.06
C LYS A 247 9.98 2.12 31.11
N SER A 248 9.19 3.17 31.38
CA SER A 248 8.20 3.65 30.41
C SER A 248 8.89 4.05 29.09
N VAL A 249 8.16 3.91 27.98
CA VAL A 249 8.69 4.13 26.63
C VAL A 249 9.31 5.52 26.49
N ASP A 250 8.66 6.58 26.99
CA ASP A 250 9.20 7.95 26.92
C ASP A 250 10.56 8.10 27.59
N LYS A 251 10.73 7.49 28.78
CA LYS A 251 11.98 7.52 29.54
C LYS A 251 13.06 6.64 28.90
N ALA A 252 12.67 5.62 28.14
CA ALA A 252 13.58 4.83 27.32
C ALA A 252 14.05 5.63 26.10
N VAL A 253 13.13 6.28 25.38
CA VAL A 253 13.42 7.17 24.24
C VAL A 253 14.36 8.31 24.66
N GLU A 254 14.01 9.08 25.70
CA GLU A 254 14.81 10.21 26.18
C GLU A 254 16.24 9.79 26.55
N ALA A 255 16.38 8.69 27.31
CA ALA A 255 17.69 8.21 27.74
C ALA A 255 18.57 7.73 26.57
N VAL A 256 17.99 6.99 25.60
CA VAL A 256 18.74 6.48 24.44
C VAL A 256 19.13 7.62 23.51
N VAL A 257 18.22 8.54 23.20
CA VAL A 257 18.52 9.71 22.35
C VAL A 257 19.63 10.57 22.97
N LYS A 258 19.61 10.79 24.29
CA LYS A 258 20.66 11.52 25.00
C LYS A 258 22.02 10.83 24.93
N ASN A 259 22.06 9.50 25.02
CA ASN A 259 23.31 8.73 24.90
C ASN A 259 23.89 8.79 23.47
N HIS A 260 23.04 8.93 22.47
CA HIS A 260 23.41 9.05 21.06
C HIS A 260 23.66 10.48 20.58
N LYS A 261 23.75 11.49 21.48
CA LYS A 261 23.93 12.90 21.08
C LYS A 261 25.08 13.11 20.09
N LYS A 262 26.25 12.51 20.34
CA LYS A 262 27.43 12.63 19.48
C LYS A 262 27.19 12.07 18.07
N ASP A 263 26.61 10.87 17.97
CA ASP A 263 26.23 10.24 16.70
C ASP A 263 25.23 11.12 15.88
N TYR A 264 24.55 12.09 16.50
CA TYR A 264 23.74 13.09 15.81
C TYR A 264 24.52 14.37 15.49
N ASP A 265 25.35 14.86 16.42
CA ASP A 265 26.20 16.03 16.19
C ASP A 265 27.08 15.80 14.93
N GLU A 266 27.69 14.60 14.81
CA GLU A 266 28.47 14.16 13.65
C GLU A 266 27.69 14.22 12.31
N LEU A 267 26.38 13.95 12.31
CA LEU A 267 25.54 14.01 11.09
C LEU A 267 25.28 15.46 10.62
N PHE A 268 25.41 16.45 11.50
CA PHE A 268 25.35 17.86 11.10
C PHE A 268 26.72 18.34 10.61
N ASP A 269 27.81 17.93 11.30
CA ASP A 269 29.18 18.27 10.92
C ASP A 269 29.59 17.68 9.54
N GLU A 270 29.14 16.47 9.20
CA GLU A 270 29.33 15.90 7.85
C GLU A 270 28.67 16.76 6.76
N SER A 271 27.52 17.39 7.05
CA SER A 271 26.78 18.20 6.07
C SER A 271 27.39 19.58 5.80
N GLU A 272 28.25 20.09 6.68
CA GLU A 272 29.00 21.33 6.43
C GLU A 272 30.20 21.06 5.49
N ASN A 273 30.81 19.88 5.56
CA ASN A 273 31.98 19.53 4.74
C ASN A 273 31.63 19.32 3.26
N GLU A 274 30.50 18.68 2.92
CA GLU A 274 30.04 18.55 1.52
C GLU A 274 29.75 19.91 0.84
N SER A 275 29.55 20.97 1.63
CA SER A 275 29.33 22.33 1.10
C SER A 275 30.62 23.08 0.72
N ASN A 276 31.78 22.64 1.23
CA ASN A 276 33.08 23.26 0.95
C ASN A 276 33.86 22.62 -0.22
N GLU A 277 33.53 21.39 -0.65
CA GLU A 277 34.23 20.74 -1.78
C GLU A 277 33.75 21.22 -3.17
N ASN A 278 32.77 22.13 -3.24
CA ASN A 278 32.22 22.67 -4.50
C ASN A 278 32.67 24.10 -4.84
N SER A 279 33.67 24.68 -4.17
CA SER A 279 34.21 26.01 -4.50
C SER A 279 35.41 26.03 -5.45
N ASP A 280 36.11 24.90 -5.60
CA ASP A 280 37.48 24.88 -6.16
C ASP A 280 37.54 24.33 -7.60
N ILE A 281 36.55 24.68 -8.44
CA ILE A 281 36.60 24.47 -9.90
C ILE A 281 36.10 25.72 -10.63
N GLU A 282 36.96 26.73 -10.75
CA GLU A 282 37.06 27.65 -11.92
C GLU A 282 38.20 28.66 -11.71
N GLU A 283 39.37 28.39 -12.29
CA GLU A 283 40.26 29.36 -12.99
C GLU A 283 41.60 28.69 -13.36
N SER A 284 41.70 28.16 -14.59
CA SER A 284 42.98 27.98 -15.29
C SER A 284 42.77 27.79 -16.79
N ASP A 285 42.21 28.80 -17.44
CA ASP A 285 42.41 29.02 -18.88
C ASP A 285 42.20 30.51 -19.21
N GLU A 286 43.30 31.24 -19.47
CA GLU A 286 43.43 32.29 -20.49
C GLU A 286 44.85 32.91 -20.48
N THR A 287 45.68 32.39 -21.39
CA THR A 287 46.66 33.11 -22.25
C THR A 287 47.25 34.46 -21.83
N GLU A 288 48.58 34.56 -21.75
CA GLU A 288 49.47 34.98 -22.87
C GLU A 288 50.95 34.58 -22.63
#